data_AF-A0A920GLK3-F1
#
_entry.id   AF-A0A920GLK3-F1
#
_cell.length_a   1.000
_cell.length_b   1.000
_cell.length_c   1.000
_cell.angle_alpha   90.00
_cell.angle_beta   90.00
_cell.angle_gamma   90.00
#
_symmetry.space_group_name_H-M   'P 1'
#
loop_
_entity.id
_entity.type
_entity.pdbx_description
1 polymer ?
#
loop_
_entity_poly.entity_id
_entity_poly.type
_entity_poly.pdbx_seq_one_letter_code
_entity_poly.pdbx_strand_id
1 'polypeptide(L)' 'MSTLKLGINGFGRIGRMVLRASLQNDNVEVVAINDLLDVEHLATY' A
#
# COMPACT_ATOMS: atom_id res chain seq x y z
N MET A 1 5.56 -10.61 -18.65
CA MET A 1 4.48 -10.94 -17.70
C MET A 1 3.84 -9.64 -17.25
N SER A 2 2.52 -9.62 -17.04
CA SER A 2 1.83 -8.43 -16.51
C SER A 2 2.07 -8.31 -14.99
N THR A 3 2.48 -7.14 -14.53
CA THR A 3 2.60 -6.81 -13.09
C THR A 3 1.24 -6.92 -12.41
N LEU A 4 1.18 -7.55 -11.23
CA LEU A 4 -0.03 -7.64 -10.41
C LEU A 4 -0.37 -6.27 -9.82
N LYS A 5 -1.55 -5.76 -10.13
CA LYS A 5 -2.06 -4.51 -9.55
C LYS A 5 -2.78 -4.79 -8.23
N LEU A 6 -2.30 -4.17 -7.15
CA LEU A 6 -2.80 -4.38 -5.79
C LEU A 6 -3.41 -3.09 -5.23
N GLY A 7 -4.62 -3.19 -4.69
CA GLY A 7 -5.23 -2.14 -3.85
C GLY A 7 -5.13 -2.50 -2.37
N ILE A 8 -4.91 -1.51 -1.50
CA ILE A 8 -4.90 -1.69 -0.05
C ILE A 8 -6.09 -0.94 0.56
N ASN A 9 -6.98 -1.65 1.26
CA ASN A 9 -8.09 -1.04 2.00
C ASN A 9 -7.84 -1.22 3.51
N GLY A 10 -7.53 -0.12 4.19
CA GLY A 10 -7.01 -0.07 5.55
C GLY A 10 -5.48 0.01 5.58
N PHE A 11 -4.97 1.24 5.73
CA PHE A 11 -3.55 1.59 5.80
C PHE A 11 -3.02 1.70 7.23
N GLY A 12 -3.54 0.84 8.12
CA GLY A 12 -3.00 0.61 9.45
C GLY A 12 -1.68 -0.18 9.44
N ARG A 13 -1.35 -0.79 10.57
CA ARG A 13 -0.08 -1.53 10.76
C ARG A 13 0.20 -2.56 9.65
N ILE A 14 -0.79 -3.37 9.27
CA ILE A 14 -0.61 -4.41 8.24
C ILE A 14 -0.53 -3.80 6.84
N GLY A 15 -1.42 -2.85 6.50
CA GLY A 15 -1.40 -2.19 5.19
C GLY A 15 -0.05 -1.53 4.88
N ARG A 16 0.57 -0.91 5.89
CA ARG A 16 1.92 -0.32 5.77
C ARG A 16 3.00 -1.39 5.55
N MET A 17 2.94 -2.53 6.24
CA MET A 17 3.89 -3.63 6.00
C MET A 17 3.71 -4.24 4.61
N VAL A 18 2.48 -4.38 4.13
CA VAL A 18 2.18 -4.87 2.78
C VAL A 18 2.75 -3.92 1.72
N LEU A 19 2.55 -2.61 1.86
CA LEU A 19 3.16 -1.64 0.95
C LEU A 19 4.68 -1.76 0.96
N ARG A 20 5.32 -1.81 2.12
CA ARG A 20 6.79 -1.96 2.24
C ARG A 20 7.29 -3.23 1.56
N ALA A 21 6.62 -4.36 1.75
CA ALA A 21 6.98 -5.62 1.11
C ALA A 21 6.78 -5.58 -0.42
N SER A 22 5.70 -4.94 -0.89
CA SER A 22 5.43 -4.80 -2.32
C SER A 22 6.49 -3.99 -3.06
N LEU A 23 7.08 -2.98 -2.42
CA LEU A 23 8.18 -2.19 -2.99
C LEU A 23 9.47 -3.00 -3.23
N GLN A 24 9.56 -4.21 -2.67
CA GLN A 24 10.69 -5.13 -2.89
C GLN A 24 10.33 -6.26 -3.88
N ASN A 25 9.17 -6.18 -4.53
CA ASN A 25 8.67 -7.20 -5.44
C ASN A 25 8.24 -6.57 -6.77
N ASP A 26 9.11 -6.67 -7.78
CA ASP A 26 8.89 -6.10 -9.12
C ASP A 26 7.66 -6.66 -9.85
N ASN A 27 7.09 -7.77 -9.36
CA ASN A 27 5.86 -8.35 -9.92
C ASN A 27 4.59 -7.72 -9.33
N VAL A 28 4.69 -6.77 -8.39
CA VAL A 28 3.55 -6.13 -7.73
C VAL A 28 3.62 -4.61 -7.87
N GLU A 29 2.50 -4.00 -8.23
CA GLU A 29 2.30 -2.55 -8.29
C GLU A 29 1.13 -2.19 -7.38
N VAL A 30 1.38 -1.43 -6.32
CA VAL A 30 0.28 -0.89 -5.48
C VAL A 30 -0.31 0.34 -6.18
N VAL A 31 -1.56 0.24 -6.61
CA VAL A 31 -2.21 1.25 -7.44
C VAL A 31 -3.14 2.19 -6.67
N ALA A 32 -3.58 1.78 -5.49
CA ALA A 32 -4.47 2.58 -4.66
C ALA A 32 -4.38 2.18 -3.18
N ILE A 33 -4.54 3.17 -2.31
CA ILE A 33 -4.70 2.99 -0.87
C ILE A 33 -5.98 3.73 -0.45
N ASN A 34 -6.85 3.06 0.29
CA ASN A 34 -8.05 3.63 0.88
C ASN A 34 -7.97 3.51 2.41
N ASP A 35 -8.20 4.60 3.12
CA ASP A 35 -8.31 4.64 4.59
C ASP A 35 -9.29 5.74 5.01
N LEU A 36 -9.57 5.86 6.31
CA LEU A 36 -10.42 6.90 6.89
C LEU A 36 -9.62 8.15 7.30
N LEU A 37 -8.30 8.04 7.42
CA LEU A 37 -7.40 9.13 7.78
C LEU A 37 -6.95 9.92 6.55
N ASP A 38 -6.60 11.19 6.77
CA ASP A 38 -5.99 12.04 5.73
C ASP A 38 -4.56 11.58 5.38
N VAL A 39 -4.06 12.06 4.23
CA VAL A 39 -2.77 11.63 3.69
C VAL A 39 -1.61 12.00 4.62
N GLU A 40 -1.68 13.17 5.24
CA GLU A 40 -0.68 13.65 6.20
C GLU A 40 -0.57 12.71 7.41
N HIS A 41 -1.69 12.26 7.99
CA HIS A 41 -1.68 11.28 9.08
C HIS A 41 -1.14 9.93 8.63
N LEU A 42 -1.51 9.47 7.44
CA LEU A 42 -1.05 8.19 6.90
C LEU A 42 0.45 8.17 6.57
N ALA A 43 1.03 9.31 6.20
CA ALA A 43 2.45 9.43 5.86
C ALA A 43 3.36 9.58 7.08
N THR A 44 2.82 10.13 8.18
CA THR A 44 3.61 10.47 9.37
C THR A 44 3.76 9.29 10.35
N TYR A 45 2.86 8.29 10.31
CA TYR A 45 2.77 7.17 11.28
C TYR A 45 2.80 5.78 10.61
#